data_AF-A0A376J5Y9-F1
#
_entry.id   AF-A0A376J5Y9-F1
#
_cell.length_a   1.000
_cell.length_b   1.000
_cell.length_c   1.000
_cell.angle_alpha   90.00
_cell.angle_beta   90.00
_cell.angle_gamma   90.00
#
_symmetry.space_group_name_H-M   'P 1'
#
loop_
_entity.id
_entity.type
_entity.pdbx_description
1 polymer ?
#
loop_
_entity_poly.entity_id
_entity_poly.type
_entity_poly.pdbx_seq_one_letter_code
_entity_poly.pdbx_strand_id
1 'polypeptide(L)' 'MAEHLLALGRPNLFGEWCIADTDLALMINRLVLHGDEVPERLVDYATFQWQRASVQRFIALSAKQSG' A
#
# COMPACT_ATOMS: atom_id res chain seq x y z
N MET A 1 15.24 5.06 -0.33
CA MET A 1 14.63 6.42 -0.36
C MET A 1 13.12 6.46 -0.01
N ALA A 2 12.36 5.35 -0.03
CA ALA A 2 10.98 5.34 0.51
C ALA A 2 10.92 5.01 2.02
N GLU A 3 11.79 4.13 2.51
CA GLU A 3 11.85 3.71 3.91
C GLU A 3 12.13 4.85 4.90
N HIS A 4 12.79 5.93 4.46
CA HIS A 4 13.03 7.09 5.31
C HIS A 4 11.76 7.89 5.63
N LEU A 5 10.71 7.78 4.81
CA LEU A 5 9.41 8.40 5.05
C LEU A 5 8.58 7.58 6.03
N LEU A 6 8.76 6.25 6.04
CA LEU A 6 8.23 5.37 7.07
C LEU A 6 9.15 5.43 8.29
N ALA A 7 9.02 6.52 9.07
CA ALA A 7 9.71 6.63 10.35
C ALA A 7 9.48 5.34 11.17
N LEU A 8 10.54 4.82 11.80
CA LEU A 8 10.53 3.53 12.49
C LEU A 8 9.26 3.34 13.33
N GLY A 9 8.48 2.31 12.99
CA GLY A 9 7.30 1.90 13.75
C GLY A 9 6.02 2.67 13.48
N ARG A 10 5.98 3.60 12.51
CA ARG A 10 4.74 4.29 12.14
C ARG A 10 3.93 3.51 11.10
N PRO A 11 2.62 3.33 11.30
CA PRO A 11 1.77 2.63 10.34
C PRO A 11 1.43 3.48 9.10
N ASN A 12 1.56 4.81 9.19
CA ASN A 12 1.23 5.76 8.12
C ASN A 12 2.36 6.78 7.92
N LEU A 13 2.45 7.36 6.72
CA LEU A 13 3.52 8.29 6.30
C LEU A 13 3.59 9.56 7.17
N PHE A 14 2.45 10.12 7.54
CA PHE A 14 2.37 11.41 8.24
C PHE A 14 1.67 11.30 9.60
N GLY A 15 1.77 10.13 10.24
CA GLY A 15 1.15 9.84 11.54
C GLY A 15 -0.28 9.32 11.38
N GLU A 16 -1.20 10.20 11.01
CA GLU A 16 -2.55 9.80 10.61
C GLU A 16 -2.57 9.34 9.15
N TRP A 17 -3.56 8.50 8.83
CA TRP A 17 -3.76 8.05 7.46
C TRP A 17 -4.07 9.24 6.53
N CYS A 18 -3.44 9.27 5.37
CA CYS A 18 -3.83 10.14 4.27
C CYS A 18 -3.87 9.38 2.95
N ILE A 19 -4.38 10.02 1.89
CA ILE A 19 -4.50 9.37 0.58
C ILE A 19 -3.16 8.90 0.02
N ALA A 20 -2.06 9.59 0.35
CA ALA A 20 -0.72 9.21 -0.08
C ALA A 20 -0.31 7.82 0.43
N ASP A 21 -0.87 7.35 1.56
CA ASP A 21 -0.61 5.99 2.04
C ASP A 21 -1.15 4.94 1.06
N THR A 22 -2.32 5.20 0.47
CA THR A 22 -2.92 4.30 -0.52
C THR A 22 -2.16 4.36 -1.84
N ASP A 23 -1.76 5.54 -2.29
CA ASP A 23 -1.00 5.71 -3.53
C ASP A 23 0.37 5.01 -3.43
N LEU A 24 1.05 5.16 -2.29
CA LEU A 24 2.33 4.49 -2.05
C LEU A 24 2.15 2.96 -1.96
N ALA A 25 1.16 2.47 -1.24
CA ALA A 25 0.87 1.04 -1.15
C ALA A 25 0.55 0.43 -2.52
N LEU A 26 -0.20 1.15 -3.37
CA LEU A 26 -0.45 0.73 -4.75
C LEU A 26 0.84 0.64 -5.56
N MET A 27 1.72 1.64 -5.48
CA MET A 27 3.01 1.63 -6.17
C MET A 27 3.89 0.45 -5.72
N ILE A 28 3.96 0.19 -4.41
CA ILE A 28 4.72 -0.93 -3.85
C ILE A 28 4.13 -2.26 -4.31
N ASN A 29 2.81 -2.44 -4.24
CA ASN A 29 2.15 -3.66 -4.70
C ASN A 29 2.44 -3.93 -6.18
N ARG A 30 2.57 -2.90 -7.02
CA ARG A 30 2.97 -3.09 -8.43
C ARG A 30 4.37 -3.68 -8.55
N LEU A 31 5.34 -3.24 -7.76
CA LEU A 31 6.69 -3.82 -7.77
C LEU A 31 6.66 -5.29 -7.32
N VAL A 32 5.99 -5.55 -6.19
CA VAL A 32 5.84 -6.91 -5.64
C VAL A 32 5.17 -7.86 -6.63
N LEU A 33 4.07 -7.42 -7.28
CA LEU A 33 3.34 -8.24 -8.26
C LEU A 33 4.16 -8.57 -9.52
N HIS A 34 5.12 -7.73 -9.89
CA HIS A 34 6.03 -8.01 -11.01
C HIS A 34 7.29 -8.78 -10.59
N GLY A 35 7.42 -9.13 -9.31
CA GLY A 35 8.55 -9.91 -8.78
C GLY A 35 9.81 -9.07 -8.52
N ASP A 36 9.68 -7.74 -8.48
CA ASP A 36 10.80 -6.87 -8.12
C ASP A 36 11.16 -7.04 -6.64
N GLU A 37 12.45 -6.91 -6.33
CA GLU A 37 12.91 -6.96 -4.94
C GLU A 37 12.45 -5.71 -4.19
N VAL A 38 11.64 -5.92 -3.15
CA VAL A 38 11.12 -4.87 -2.29
C VAL A 38 11.47 -5.21 -0.84
N PRO A 39 12.04 -4.29 -0.07
CA PRO A 39 12.28 -4.47 1.35
C PRO A 39 11.02 -4.92 2.11
N GLU A 40 11.16 -5.93 2.98
CA GLU A 40 10.05 -6.56 3.71
C GLU A 40 9.15 -5.53 4.43
N ARG A 41 9.74 -4.49 5.03
CA ARG A 41 8.99 -3.42 5.69
C ARG A 41 8.03 -2.66 4.77
N LEU A 42 8.40 -2.47 3.50
CA LEU A 42 7.54 -1.83 2.52
C LEU A 42 6.41 -2.77 2.08
N VAL A 43 6.68 -4.07 2.01
CA VAL A 43 5.68 -5.10 1.74
C VAL A 43 4.64 -5.18 2.86
N ASP A 44 5.10 -5.18 4.12
CA ASP A 44 4.23 -5.17 5.31
C ASP A 44 3.36 -3.91 5.35
N TYR A 45 3.98 -2.75 5.13
CA TYR A 45 3.27 -1.48 5.06
C TYR A 45 2.21 -1.48 3.96
N ALA A 46 2.58 -1.89 2.73
CA ALA A 46 1.64 -1.94 1.62
C ALA A 46 0.49 -2.91 1.90
N THR A 47 0.79 -4.07 2.48
CA THR A 47 -0.20 -5.07 2.89
C THR A 47 -1.17 -4.50 3.93
N PHE A 48 -0.66 -3.80 4.94
CA PHE A 48 -1.48 -3.14 5.96
C PHE A 48 -2.40 -2.08 5.35
N GLN A 49 -1.87 -1.18 4.52
CA GLN A 49 -2.67 -0.14 3.87
C GLN A 49 -3.71 -0.72 2.91
N TRP A 50 -3.40 -1.87 2.28
CA TRP A 50 -4.33 -2.56 1.38
C TRP A 50 -5.57 -3.10 2.08
N GLN A 51 -5.50 -3.41 3.38
CA GLN A 51 -6.65 -3.92 4.16
C GLN A 51 -7.70 -2.85 4.46
N ARG A 52 -7.42 -1.56 4.19
CA ARG A 52 -8.36 -0.47 4.45
C ARG A 52 -9.68 -0.69 3.71
N ALA A 53 -10.81 -0.51 4.41
CA ALA A 53 -12.15 -0.75 3.88
C ALA A 53 -12.44 0.00 2.56
N SER A 54 -11.96 1.24 2.41
CA SER A 54 -12.11 2.01 1.17
C SER A 54 -11.36 1.39 -0.01
N VAL A 55 -10.16 0.86 0.24
CA VAL A 55 -9.32 0.18 -0.77
C VAL A 55 -9.93 -1.16 -1.15
N GLN A 56 -10.33 -1.96 -0.17
CA GLN A 56 -11.03 -3.24 -0.41
C GLN A 56 -12.33 -3.05 -1.20
N ARG A 57 -13.10 -1.99 -0.90
CA ARG A 57 -14.28 -1.63 -1.69
C ARG A 57 -13.93 -1.28 -3.13
N PHE A 58 -12.88 -0.50 -3.35
CA PHE A 58 -12.39 -0.18 -4.70
C PHE A 58 -12.01 -1.44 -5.49
N ILE A 59 -11.24 -2.35 -4.88
CA ILE A 59 -10.85 -3.64 -5.50
C ILE A 59 -12.09 -4.46 -5.86
N ALA A 60 -13.06 -4.58 -4.94
CA ALA A 60 -14.30 -5.30 -5.19
C ALA A 60 -15.14 -4.69 -6.32
N LEU A 61 -15.10 -3.37 -6.50
CA LEU A 61 -15.76 -2.68 -7.62
C LEU A 61 -15.03 -2.93 -8.94
N SER A 62 -13.69 -2.85 -8.95
CA SER A 62 -12.89 -3.13 -10.14
C SER A 62 -13.04 -4.57 -10.62
N ALA A 63 -13.06 -5.55 -9.71
CA ALA A 63 -13.26 -6.96 -10.04
C ALA A 63 -14.63 -7.20 -10.72
N LYS A 64 -15.67 -6.46 -10.33
CA LYS A 64 -17.00 -6.54 -10.95
C LYS A 64 -17.07 -5.90 -12.34
N GLN A 65 -16.16 -5.00 -12.67
CA GLN A 65 -16.12 -4.31 -13.97
C GLN A 65 -15.28 -5.07 -15.01
N SER A 66 -14.44 -6.02 -14.58
CA SER A 66 -13.61 -6.85 -15.47
C SER A 66 -14.27 -8.15 -15.92
N GLY A 67 -15.53 -8.40 -15.53
CA GLY A 67 -16.35 -9.52 -15.99
C GLY A 67 -17.41 -9.05 -16.98
#